data_AF-A0A8T3SY96-F1
#
_entry.id   AF-A0A8T3SY96-F1
#
_cell.length_a   1.000
_cell.length_b   1.000
_cell.length_c   1.000
_cell.angle_alpha   90.00
_cell.angle_beta   90.00
_cell.angle_gamma   90.00
#
_symmetry.space_group_name_H-M   'P 1'
#
loop_
_entity.id
_entity.type
_entity.pdbx_description
1 polymer ?
#
loop_
_entity_poly.entity_id
_entity_poly.type
_entity_poly.pdbx_seq_one_letter_code
_entity_poly.pdbx_strand_id
1 'polypeptide(L)'
;MARQAAEIGRLSVQYPGGLAARFRWAGTGRADEVFAISEATGTLTDFASLDGEPVDSLCRAELRVEGPTGSWTARFASVVFDEPQGVLWDTHGLLLVKYGFRLYALNGRTGALCWSHATGTPTLAVLASSRLDHVLLQTELETVALRPEGEVAWRAAHSDVITDAQLVAGRLDLTTYTGQHVYLDARSGQAA
;
A
#
# COMPACT_ATOMS: atom_id res chain seq x y z
N MET A 1 -4.07 20.35 23.29
CA MET A 1 -4.22 18.88 23.28
C MET A 1 -2.84 18.28 23.06
N ALA A 2 -2.32 17.53 24.04
CA ALA A 2 -1.04 16.84 23.88
C ALA A 2 -1.17 15.82 22.75
N ARG A 3 -0.34 15.93 21.70
CA ARG A 3 -0.18 14.87 20.69
C ARG A 3 0.23 13.61 21.44
N GLN A 4 -0.69 12.67 21.58
CA GLN A 4 -0.35 11.32 22.02
C GLN A 4 0.69 10.82 21.01
N ALA A 5 1.92 10.55 21.47
CA ALA A 5 2.99 10.12 20.58
C ALA A 5 2.56 8.79 19.96
N ALA A 6 2.18 8.80 18.68
CA ALA A 6 1.82 7.58 17.96
C ALA A 6 3.00 6.61 18.05
N GLU A 7 2.77 5.45 18.66
CA GLU A 7 3.76 4.39 18.84
C GLU A 7 4.35 3.96 17.49
N ILE A 8 5.59 3.46 17.49
CA ILE A 8 6.22 2.94 16.27
C ILE A 8 5.49 1.66 15.86
N GLY A 9 4.76 1.73 14.75
CA GLY A 9 4.11 0.57 14.15
C GLY A 9 5.13 -0.40 13.54
N ARG A 10 4.83 -1.70 13.61
CA ARG A 10 5.65 -2.78 13.05
C ARG A 10 4.76 -3.87 12.48
N LEU A 11 5.09 -4.34 11.28
CA LEU A 11 4.42 -5.45 10.62
C LEU A 11 5.47 -6.33 9.92
N SER A 12 5.30 -7.65 9.97
CA SER A 12 6.12 -8.60 9.21
C SER A 12 5.23 -9.50 8.37
N VAL A 13 5.58 -9.66 7.10
CA VAL A 13 4.80 -10.44 6.13
C VAL A 13 5.75 -11.38 5.39
N GLN A 14 5.34 -12.63 5.23
CA GLN A 14 6.02 -13.60 4.38
C GLN A 14 5.24 -13.74 3.08
N TYR A 15 5.93 -13.64 1.95
CA TYR A 15 5.35 -13.82 0.63
C TYR A 15 5.90 -15.09 -0.05
N PRO A 16 5.17 -15.64 -1.04
CA PRO A 16 5.69 -16.69 -1.90
C PRO A 16 7.06 -16.36 -2.51
N GLY A 17 7.82 -17.40 -2.86
CA GLY A 17 9.15 -17.22 -3.46
C GLY A 17 10.25 -16.81 -2.48
N GLY A 18 10.00 -16.96 -1.17
CA GLY A 18 10.95 -16.74 -0.09
C GLY A 18 11.21 -15.27 0.24
N LEU A 19 10.29 -14.37 -0.11
CA LEU A 19 10.40 -12.95 0.22
C LEU A 19 9.83 -12.67 1.61
N ALA A 20 10.63 -12.08 2.48
CA ALA A 20 10.23 -11.63 3.81
C ALA A 20 10.23 -10.11 3.84
N ALA A 21 9.10 -9.49 4.17
CA ALA A 21 8.94 -8.05 4.29
C ALA A 21 8.75 -7.64 5.75
N ARG A 22 9.43 -6.57 6.15
CA ARG A 22 9.30 -5.94 7.47
C ARG A 22 9.00 -4.45 7.28
N PHE A 23 7.87 -4.02 7.81
CA PHE A 23 7.43 -2.63 7.80
C PHE A 23 7.68 -1.99 9.16
N ARG A 24 8.06 -0.71 9.14
CA ARG A 24 8.00 0.21 10.29
C ARG A 24 7.39 1.52 9.83
N TRP A 25 6.61 2.15 10.68
CA TRP A 25 6.07 3.49 10.40
C TRP A 25 5.85 4.29 11.66
N ALA A 26 5.85 5.61 11.52
CA ALA A 26 5.65 6.56 12.60
C ALA A 26 5.02 7.85 12.09
N GLY A 27 4.44 8.61 13.02
CA GLY A 27 3.93 9.95 12.74
C GLY A 27 5.03 10.96 12.38
N THR A 28 4.60 12.16 12.00
CA THR A 28 5.46 13.31 11.66
C THR A 28 6.62 13.51 12.64
N GLY A 29 7.82 13.80 12.10
CA GLY A 29 9.01 14.16 12.87
C GLY A 29 9.74 12.98 13.53
N ARG A 30 9.33 11.74 13.24
CA ARG A 30 9.91 10.52 13.83
C ARG A 30 10.68 9.66 12.81
N ALA A 31 11.19 10.28 11.74
CA ALA A 31 11.93 9.61 10.68
C ALA A 31 13.09 8.76 11.21
N ASP A 32 13.91 9.32 12.12
CA ASP A 32 15.07 8.62 12.71
C ASP A 32 14.68 7.32 13.43
N GLU A 33 13.50 7.30 14.04
CA GLU A 33 13.00 6.12 14.75
C GLU A 33 12.42 5.07 13.81
N VAL A 34 11.92 5.46 12.64
CA VAL A 34 11.50 4.54 11.58
C VAL A 34 12.72 3.94 10.90
N PHE A 35 13.70 4.79 10.55
CA PHE A 35 14.90 4.46 9.75
C PHE A 35 16.05 3.85 10.53
N ALA A 36 15.82 3.62 11.83
CA ALA A 36 16.73 2.85 12.67
C ALA A 36 16.92 1.39 12.17
N ILE A 37 16.19 0.90 11.15
CA ILE A 37 16.57 -0.31 10.39
C ILE A 37 17.52 0.06 9.24
N SER A 38 18.66 0.65 9.54
CA SER A 38 19.75 0.75 8.56
C SER A 38 20.92 -0.15 8.97
N GLU A 39 20.72 -1.46 8.91
CA GLU A 39 21.86 -2.39 8.94
C GLU A 39 22.22 -2.84 7.52
N ALA A 40 23.04 -1.97 6.93
CA ALA A 40 24.26 -2.22 6.16
C ALA A 40 24.26 -3.04 4.86
N THR A 41 23.13 -3.57 4.37
CA THR A 41 23.13 -4.43 3.17
C THR A 41 21.93 -4.19 2.25
N GLY A 42 22.20 -4.13 0.93
CA GLY A 42 21.18 -3.98 -0.11
C GLY A 42 20.97 -2.55 -0.62
N THR A 43 20.12 -2.39 -1.63
CA THR A 43 19.76 -1.09 -2.21
C THR A 43 18.73 -0.38 -1.34
N LEU A 44 18.86 0.93 -1.17
CA LEU A 44 17.88 1.77 -0.50
C LEU A 44 17.35 2.82 -1.46
N THR A 45 16.02 2.92 -1.57
CA THR A 45 15.35 3.98 -2.33
C THR A 45 14.38 4.73 -1.43
N ASP A 46 14.43 6.06 -1.44
CA ASP A 46 13.47 6.90 -0.72
C ASP A 46 12.49 7.55 -1.71
N PHE A 47 11.21 7.21 -1.57
CA PHE A 47 10.14 7.68 -2.44
C PHE A 47 9.42 8.92 -1.91
N ALA A 48 9.85 9.49 -0.76
CA ALA A 48 9.20 10.65 -0.15
C ALA A 48 9.11 11.88 -1.08
N SER A 49 10.00 12.00 -2.07
CA SER A 49 9.96 13.07 -3.07
C SER A 49 8.70 13.07 -3.95
N LEU A 50 7.98 11.94 -4.02
CA LEU A 50 6.74 11.84 -4.79
C LEU A 50 5.56 12.55 -4.11
N ASP A 51 5.70 12.95 -2.84
CA ASP A 51 4.61 13.54 -2.04
C ASP A 51 4.74 15.07 -1.85
N GLY A 52 5.71 15.73 -2.52
CA GLY A 52 5.71 17.18 -2.79
C GLY A 52 5.97 18.13 -1.60
N GLU A 53 5.92 17.66 -0.36
CA GLU A 53 6.10 18.44 0.86
C GLU A 53 7.52 18.33 1.44
N PRO A 54 7.96 19.26 2.32
CA PRO A 54 9.20 19.08 3.08
C PRO A 54 9.11 17.78 3.88
N VAL A 55 9.99 16.84 3.56
CA VAL A 55 9.95 15.46 4.05
C VAL A 55 9.92 15.35 5.59
N ASP A 56 10.46 16.35 6.30
CA ASP A 56 10.51 16.41 7.77
C ASP A 56 9.14 16.62 8.43
N SER A 57 8.14 17.11 7.68
CA SER A 57 6.77 17.31 8.19
C SER A 57 5.86 16.09 7.96
N LEU A 58 6.36 15.04 7.32
CA LEU A 58 5.57 13.89 6.90
C LEU A 58 5.68 12.71 7.88
N CYS A 59 4.59 11.95 7.99
CA CYS A 59 4.64 10.60 8.53
C CYS A 59 5.52 9.75 7.63
N ARG A 60 6.30 8.83 8.21
CA ARG A 60 7.28 8.02 7.47
C ARG A 60 6.98 6.55 7.65
N ALA A 61 7.22 5.80 6.58
CA ALA A 61 7.27 4.35 6.61
C ALA A 61 8.55 3.84 5.95
N GLU A 62 9.04 2.70 6.41
CA GLU A 62 10.14 1.95 5.84
C GLU A 62 9.72 0.49 5.65
N LEU A 63 9.98 -0.03 4.47
CA LEU A 63 9.85 -1.43 4.10
C LEU A 63 11.25 -1.99 3.85
N ARG A 64 11.63 -3.01 4.61
CA ARG A 64 12.80 -3.86 4.33
C ARG A 64 12.31 -5.18 3.77
N VAL A 65 12.80 -5.56 2.59
CA VAL A 65 12.55 -6.87 2.00
C VAL A 65 13.84 -7.66 1.93
N GLU A 66 13.77 -8.91 2.35
CA GLU A 66 14.84 -9.91 2.28
C GLU A 66 14.37 -11.07 1.40
N GLY A 67 15.25 -11.56 0.54
CA GLY A 67 14.92 -12.68 -0.33
C GLY A 67 16.14 -13.41 -0.88
N PRO A 68 15.91 -14.49 -1.64
CA PRO A 68 16.96 -15.31 -2.25
C PRO A 68 18.03 -14.55 -3.05
N THR A 69 17.67 -13.40 -3.63
CA THR A 69 18.56 -12.59 -4.49
C THR A 69 19.22 -11.43 -3.76
N GLY A 70 19.06 -11.35 -2.44
CA GLY A 70 19.53 -10.24 -1.61
C GLY A 70 18.39 -9.48 -0.93
N SER A 71 18.72 -8.32 -0.38
CA SER A 71 17.78 -7.45 0.31
C SER A 71 17.70 -6.07 -0.33
N TRP A 72 16.57 -5.40 -0.13
CA TRP A 72 16.37 -4.02 -0.53
C TRP A 72 15.46 -3.30 0.47
N THR A 73 15.55 -1.97 0.50
CA THR A 73 14.78 -1.09 1.38
C THR A 73 14.09 -0.01 0.56
N ALA A 74 12.82 0.25 0.88
CA ALA A 74 12.05 1.36 0.37
C ALA A 74 11.54 2.23 1.52
N ARG A 75 11.60 3.55 1.36
CA ARG A 75 11.02 4.52 2.30
C ARG A 75 9.90 5.29 1.64
N PHE A 76 8.88 5.60 2.42
CA PHE A 76 7.68 6.29 1.98
C PHE A 76 7.38 7.45 2.91
N ALA A 77 6.54 8.37 2.44
CA ALA A 77 6.05 9.47 3.22
C ALA A 77 4.54 9.66 2.99
N SER A 78 3.88 10.30 3.95
CA SER A 78 2.47 10.64 3.86
C SER A 78 2.14 11.77 4.83
N VAL A 79 1.17 12.62 4.49
CA VAL A 79 0.62 13.62 5.39
C VAL A 79 -0.31 13.02 6.46
N VAL A 80 -0.78 11.79 6.26
CA VAL A 80 -1.59 11.04 7.23
C VAL A 80 -0.79 9.89 7.84
N PHE A 81 -1.04 9.65 9.13
CA PHE A 81 -0.56 8.46 9.81
C PHE A 81 -1.48 7.29 9.45
N ASP A 82 -0.96 6.35 8.66
CA ASP A 82 -1.66 5.16 8.20
C ASP A 82 -0.78 3.92 8.38
N GLU A 83 -1.39 2.76 8.50
CA GLU A 83 -0.68 1.48 8.48
C GLU A 83 -0.37 1.09 7.03
N PRO A 84 0.92 0.85 6.68
CA PRO A 84 1.25 0.37 5.34
C PRO A 84 0.79 -1.07 5.15
N GLN A 85 0.38 -1.40 3.93
CA GLN A 85 0.07 -2.77 3.54
C GLN A 85 0.88 -3.14 2.31
N GLY A 86 1.43 -4.36 2.28
CA GLY A 86 2.11 -4.92 1.13
C GLY A 86 1.42 -6.19 0.61
N VAL A 87 1.23 -6.29 -0.71
CA VAL A 87 0.70 -7.49 -1.38
C VAL A 87 1.61 -7.86 -2.56
N LEU A 88 2.14 -9.08 -2.56
CA LEU A 88 2.89 -9.61 -3.70
C LEU A 88 1.92 -10.07 -4.80
N TRP A 89 1.97 -9.40 -5.95
CA TRP A 89 1.35 -9.85 -7.19
C TRP A 89 2.37 -10.67 -7.98
N ASP A 90 2.50 -11.93 -7.58
CA ASP A 90 3.54 -12.85 -8.02
C ASP A 90 3.54 -13.12 -9.53
N THR A 91 2.36 -13.18 -10.17
CA THR A 91 2.23 -13.38 -11.62
C THR A 91 2.91 -12.29 -12.46
N HIS A 92 3.10 -11.09 -11.91
CA HIS A 92 3.82 -9.99 -12.56
C HIS A 92 5.12 -9.62 -11.84
N GLY A 93 5.48 -10.33 -10.76
CA GLY A 93 6.68 -10.04 -9.96
C GLY A 93 6.66 -8.66 -9.28
N LEU A 94 5.46 -8.12 -9.01
CA LEU A 94 5.29 -6.80 -8.39
C LEU A 94 4.95 -6.95 -6.91
N LEU A 95 5.67 -6.23 -6.04
CA LEU A 95 5.24 -5.98 -4.67
C LEU A 95 4.50 -4.65 -4.64
N LEU A 96 3.20 -4.71 -4.38
CA LEU A 96 2.34 -3.54 -4.26
C LEU A 96 2.33 -3.07 -2.82
N VAL A 97 2.58 -1.78 -2.58
CA VAL A 97 2.65 -1.20 -1.25
C VAL A 97 1.73 0.02 -1.18
N LYS A 98 0.73 0.00 -0.31
CA LYS A 98 -0.11 1.17 -0.02
C LYS A 98 0.40 1.90 1.22
N TYR A 99 0.45 3.23 1.17
CA TYR A 99 0.74 4.07 2.33
C TYR A 99 0.14 5.46 2.12
N GLY A 100 -0.78 5.86 3.01
CA GLY A 100 -1.38 7.18 2.95
C GLY A 100 -2.26 7.38 1.72
N PHE A 101 -1.79 8.18 0.77
CA PHE A 101 -2.54 8.55 -0.45
C PHE A 101 -1.93 7.95 -1.72
N ARG A 102 -1.16 6.87 -1.58
CA ARG A 102 -0.44 6.32 -2.73
C ARG A 102 -0.31 4.82 -2.66
N LEU A 103 -0.43 4.21 -3.84
CA LEU A 103 0.00 2.85 -4.11
C LEU A 103 1.29 2.87 -4.92
N TYR A 104 2.26 2.07 -4.51
CA TYR A 104 3.53 1.88 -5.19
C TYR A 104 3.59 0.47 -5.74
N ALA A 105 3.95 0.31 -7.02
CA ALA A 105 4.31 -0.99 -7.57
C ALA A 105 5.82 -1.07 -7.72
N LEU A 106 6.41 -1.92 -6.91
CA LEU A 106 7.85 -2.15 -6.88
C LEU A 106 8.14 -3.50 -7.52
N ASN A 107 9.25 -3.62 -8.24
CA ASN A 107 9.79 -4.93 -8.58
C ASN A 107 10.08 -5.69 -7.28
N GLY A 108 9.44 -6.84 -7.07
CA GLY A 108 9.51 -7.57 -5.79
C GLY A 108 10.92 -8.06 -5.42
N ARG A 109 11.81 -8.21 -6.41
CA ARG A 109 13.20 -8.68 -6.20
C ARG A 109 14.19 -7.56 -5.97
N THR A 110 13.98 -6.38 -6.57
CA THR A 110 14.96 -5.29 -6.56
C THR A 110 14.49 -4.04 -5.82
N GLY A 111 13.19 -3.91 -5.54
CA GLY A 111 12.61 -2.69 -4.97
C GLY A 111 12.53 -1.52 -5.95
N ALA A 112 12.91 -1.71 -7.22
CA ALA A 112 12.83 -0.67 -8.23
C ALA A 112 11.37 -0.28 -8.49
N LEU A 113 11.08 1.02 -8.52
CA LEU A 113 9.74 1.52 -8.82
C LEU A 113 9.38 1.22 -10.29
N CYS A 114 8.30 0.48 -10.50
CA CYS A 114 7.72 0.24 -11.82
C CYS A 114 6.70 1.34 -12.14
N TRP A 115 5.79 1.62 -11.22
CA TRP A 115 4.81 2.71 -11.30
C TRP A 115 4.28 3.08 -9.92
N SER A 116 3.58 4.21 -9.83
CA SER A 116 2.85 4.62 -8.63
C SER A 116 1.49 5.22 -9.01
N HIS A 117 0.51 5.08 -8.14
CA HIS A 117 -0.83 5.64 -8.29
C HIS A 117 -1.17 6.54 -7.10
N ALA A 118 -1.38 7.83 -7.35
CA ALA A 118 -1.83 8.79 -6.33
C ALA A 118 -3.35 8.74 -6.22
N THR A 119 -3.86 8.90 -5.00
CA THR A 119 -5.30 8.95 -4.70
C THR A 119 -5.68 10.30 -4.08
N GLY A 120 -6.95 10.69 -4.22
CA GLY A 120 -7.48 11.89 -3.59
C GLY A 120 -7.85 11.71 -2.11
N THR A 121 -7.99 10.46 -1.66
CA THR A 121 -8.37 10.07 -0.30
C THR A 121 -7.46 8.96 0.23
N PRO A 122 -7.39 8.77 1.56
CA PRO A 122 -6.58 7.72 2.17
C PRO A 122 -6.88 6.32 1.59
N THR A 123 -5.81 5.57 1.34
CA THR A 123 -5.87 4.18 0.87
C THR A 123 -6.20 3.24 2.03
N LEU A 124 -7.25 2.42 1.86
CA LEU A 124 -7.70 1.46 2.86
C LEU A 124 -7.03 0.10 2.65
N ALA A 125 -7.10 -0.42 1.44
CA ALA A 125 -6.61 -1.76 1.12
C ALA A 125 -6.07 -1.82 -0.30
N VAL A 126 -5.06 -2.67 -0.49
CA VAL A 126 -4.70 -3.22 -1.80
C VAL A 126 -5.00 -4.72 -1.77
N LEU A 127 -5.72 -5.21 -2.79
CA LEU A 127 -6.16 -6.58 -2.90
C LEU A 127 -5.72 -7.15 -4.25
N ALA A 128 -5.07 -8.31 -4.22
CA ALA A 128 -4.66 -9.04 -5.41
C ALA A 128 -5.25 -10.45 -5.40
N SER A 129 -5.52 -10.98 -6.60
CA SER A 129 -5.92 -12.36 -6.78
C SER A 129 -5.34 -12.87 -8.10
N SER A 130 -4.82 -14.10 -8.09
CA SER A 130 -4.38 -14.78 -9.33
C SER A 130 -5.50 -15.04 -10.34
N ARG A 131 -6.77 -14.78 -9.97
CA ARG A 131 -7.93 -14.89 -10.87
C ARG A 131 -8.27 -13.58 -11.58
N LEU A 132 -7.62 -12.48 -11.21
CA LEU A 132 -7.79 -11.17 -11.80
C LEU A 132 -6.53 -10.80 -12.58
N ASP A 133 -6.72 -10.10 -13.69
CA ASP A 133 -5.66 -9.51 -14.52
C ASP A 133 -5.28 -8.09 -14.06
N HIS A 134 -5.83 -7.66 -12.93
CA HIS A 134 -5.62 -6.38 -12.28
C HIS A 134 -5.64 -6.55 -10.77
N VAL A 135 -5.15 -5.54 -10.06
CA VAL A 135 -5.28 -5.41 -8.61
C VAL A 135 -6.29 -4.34 -8.25
N LEU A 136 -6.87 -4.47 -7.08
CA LEU A 136 -7.85 -3.52 -6.56
C LEU A 136 -7.18 -2.65 -5.51
N LEU A 137 -7.22 -1.34 -5.75
CA LEU A 137 -6.92 -0.33 -4.75
C LEU A 137 -8.25 0.21 -4.21
N GLN A 138 -8.48 0.02 -2.92
CA GLN A 138 -9.58 0.63 -2.22
C GLN A 138 -9.11 1.89 -1.49
N THR A 139 -9.85 2.98 -1.65
CA THR A 139 -9.76 4.18 -0.81
C THR A 139 -11.08 4.38 -0.04
N GLU A 140 -11.16 5.43 0.76
CA GLU A 140 -12.40 5.83 1.43
C GLU A 140 -13.56 6.09 0.46
N LEU A 141 -13.30 6.54 -0.77
CA LEU A 141 -14.35 7.03 -1.69
C LEU A 141 -14.31 6.42 -3.10
N GLU A 142 -13.29 5.63 -3.43
CA GLU A 142 -13.21 4.97 -4.72
C GLU A 142 -12.59 3.57 -4.60
N THR A 143 -13.03 2.68 -5.49
CA THR A 143 -12.30 1.47 -5.85
C THR A 143 -11.69 1.67 -7.24
N VAL A 144 -10.40 1.42 -7.37
CA VAL A 144 -9.67 1.51 -8.64
C VAL A 144 -9.06 0.16 -8.95
N ALA A 145 -9.35 -0.37 -10.14
CA ALA A 145 -8.65 -1.53 -10.68
C ALA A 145 -7.45 -1.06 -11.50
N LEU A 146 -6.26 -1.58 -11.20
CA LEU A 146 -5.00 -1.22 -11.84
C LEU A 146 -4.37 -2.44 -12.52
N ARG A 147 -4.05 -2.29 -13.80
CA ARG A 147 -3.33 -3.26 -14.61
C ARG A 147 -1.86 -3.36 -14.19
N PRO A 148 -1.11 -4.38 -14.64
CA PRO A 148 0.30 -4.56 -14.30
C PRO A 148 1.18 -3.36 -14.67
N GLU A 149 0.78 -2.57 -15.68
CA GLU A 149 1.48 -1.38 -16.16
C GLU A 149 1.10 -0.11 -15.37
N GLY A 150 0.16 -0.20 -14.42
CA GLY A 150 -0.36 0.92 -13.64
C GLY A 150 -1.53 1.65 -14.30
N GLU A 151 -1.97 1.19 -15.47
CA GLU A 151 -3.15 1.73 -16.14
C GLU A 151 -4.44 1.34 -15.41
N VAL A 152 -5.41 2.25 -15.42
CA VAL A 152 -6.72 2.01 -14.84
C VAL A 152 -7.53 1.08 -15.75
N ALA A 153 -7.95 -0.07 -15.22
CA ALA A 153 -8.87 -0.99 -15.91
C ALA A 153 -10.32 -0.54 -15.75
N TRP A 154 -10.72 -0.20 -14.52
CA TRP A 154 -12.03 0.36 -14.19
C TRP A 154 -11.96 1.15 -12.88
N ARG A 155 -12.99 1.97 -12.63
CA ARG A 155 -13.18 2.70 -11.37
C ARG A 155 -14.65 2.65 -10.94
N ALA A 156 -14.86 2.58 -9.63
CA ALA A 156 -16.16 2.71 -9.00
C ALA A 156 -16.06 3.77 -7.89
N ALA A 157 -16.88 4.80 -7.97
CA ALA A 157 -16.99 5.82 -6.92
C ALA A 157 -18.06 5.40 -5.91
N HIS A 158 -17.80 5.68 -4.63
CA HIS A 158 -18.71 5.34 -3.53
C HIS A 158 -19.44 6.59 -3.04
N SER A 159 -20.72 6.45 -2.73
CA SER A 159 -21.56 7.54 -2.22
C SER A 159 -21.44 7.73 -0.70
N ASP A 160 -20.85 6.77 0.01
CA ASP A 160 -20.55 6.81 1.44
C ASP A 160 -19.08 6.42 1.63
N VAL A 161 -18.50 6.83 2.76
CA VAL A 161 -17.13 6.45 3.13
C VAL A 161 -17.08 4.95 3.34
N ILE A 162 -16.13 4.28 2.69
CA ILE A 162 -15.81 2.87 2.95
C ILE A 162 -14.87 2.80 4.15
N THR A 163 -15.07 1.79 4.99
CA THR A 163 -14.27 1.54 6.21
C THR A 163 -13.58 0.18 6.22
N ASP A 164 -14.09 -0.79 5.46
CA ASP A 164 -13.44 -2.09 5.26
C ASP A 164 -13.67 -2.59 3.83
N ALA A 165 -12.74 -3.41 3.33
CA ALA A 165 -12.81 -3.98 2.00
C ALA A 165 -12.18 -5.38 1.93
N GLN A 166 -12.94 -6.35 1.45
CA GLN A 166 -12.53 -7.74 1.38
C GLN A 166 -12.84 -8.34 0.02
N LEU A 167 -11.88 -9.09 -0.54
CA LEU A 167 -12.08 -9.84 -1.78
C LEU A 167 -12.47 -11.29 -1.46
N VAL A 168 -13.73 -11.64 -1.71
CA VAL A 168 -14.29 -12.96 -1.41
C VAL A 168 -14.88 -13.57 -2.68
N ALA A 169 -14.31 -14.70 -3.12
CA ALA A 169 -14.81 -15.47 -4.26
C ALA A 169 -15.03 -14.68 -5.57
N GLY A 170 -14.20 -13.66 -5.83
CA GLY A 170 -14.32 -12.80 -7.02
C GLY A 170 -15.31 -11.64 -6.88
N ARG A 171 -15.82 -11.41 -5.67
CA ARG A 171 -16.64 -10.25 -5.31
C ARG A 171 -15.91 -9.42 -4.28
N LEU A 172 -15.92 -8.11 -4.46
CA LEU A 172 -15.45 -7.15 -3.48
C LEU A 172 -16.62 -6.82 -2.55
N ASP A 173 -16.44 -7.10 -1.27
CA ASP A 173 -17.35 -6.76 -0.18
C ASP A 173 -16.80 -5.53 0.54
N LEU A 174 -17.56 -4.44 0.52
CA LEU A 174 -17.17 -3.15 1.08
C LEU A 174 -18.13 -2.80 2.23
N THR A 175 -17.58 -2.47 3.39
CA THR A 175 -18.37 -1.98 4.52
C THR A 175 -18.34 -0.45 4.53
N THR A 176 -19.49 0.20 4.48
CA THR A 176 -19.60 1.67 4.58
C THR A 176 -19.45 2.13 6.03
N TYR A 177 -19.23 3.43 6.24
CA TYR A 177 -19.16 4.06 7.55
C TYR A 177 -20.47 3.89 8.33
N THR A 178 -21.60 3.85 7.62
CA THR A 178 -22.92 3.56 8.18
C THR A 178 -23.16 2.07 8.50
N GLY A 179 -22.19 1.21 8.24
CA GLY A 179 -22.25 -0.24 8.48
C GLY A 179 -23.05 -1.01 7.42
N GLN A 180 -23.35 -0.39 6.29
CA GLN A 180 -23.99 -1.05 5.15
C GLN A 180 -22.94 -1.77 4.30
N HIS A 181 -23.35 -2.80 3.57
CA HIS A 181 -22.48 -3.50 2.64
C HIS A 181 -22.76 -3.08 1.20
N VAL A 182 -21.69 -2.80 0.45
CA VAL A 182 -21.70 -2.60 -1.00
C VAL A 182 -20.91 -3.72 -1.64
N TYR A 183 -21.51 -4.37 -2.63
CA TYR A 183 -20.88 -5.49 -3.33
C TYR A 183 -20.56 -5.11 -4.77
N LEU A 184 -19.31 -5.31 -5.17
CA LEU A 184 -18.87 -5.14 -6.55
C LEU A 184 -18.35 -6.46 -7.12
N ASP A 185 -18.65 -6.74 -8.38
CA ASP A 185 -17.95 -7.77 -9.14
C ASP A 185 -16.49 -7.32 -9.29
N ALA A 186 -15.56 -8.15 -8.80
CA ALA A 186 -14.16 -7.76 -8.73
C ALA A 186 -13.50 -7.65 -10.10
N ARG A 187 -14.10 -8.19 -11.17
CA ARG A 187 -13.55 -8.13 -12.52
C ARG A 187 -13.93 -6.84 -13.23
N SER A 188 -15.14 -6.35 -13.00
CA SER A 188 -15.75 -5.27 -13.79
C SER A 188 -16.04 -4.00 -12.99
N GLY A 189 -16.05 -4.07 -11.65
CA GLY A 189 -16.43 -2.96 -10.78
C GLY A 189 -17.93 -2.64 -10.80
N GLN A 190 -18.75 -3.47 -11.43
CA GLN A 190 -20.21 -3.32 -11.43
C GLN A 190 -20.81 -3.86 -10.14
N ALA A 191 -21.99 -3.38 -9.76
CA ALA A 191 -22.72 -3.94 -8.62
C ALA A 191 -23.00 -5.44 -8.81
N ALA A 192 -22.77 -6.24 -7.77
CA ALA A 192 -22.92 -7.70 -7.77
C ALA A 192 -24.03 -8.20 -6.83
#